data_AF-A0A496QIB9-F1
#
_entry.id   AF-A0A496QIB9-F1
#
_cell.length_a   1.000
_cell.length_b   1.000
_cell.length_c   1.000
_cell.angle_alpha   90.00
_cell.angle_beta   90.00
_cell.angle_gamma   90.00
#
_symmetry.space_group_name_H-M   'P 1'
#
loop_
_entity.id
_entity.type
_entity.pdbx_description
1 polymer ?
#
loop_
_entity_poly.entity_id
_entity_poly.type
_entity_poly.pdbx_seq_one_letter_code
_entity_poly.pdbx_strand_id
1 'polypeptide(L)'
;MDRGKLQVINKYPVRLLIGTGYPILEKIRCAEKLFHIYGRELSSDKAIQPLQETYRQAIQQSWIQMKRMGLIAECTDCAVNDGGSCCGRGIEDRFDVILLLINLLMGCNLPSSPRDETGCWFLGERGCMIPARHVICVNYICKRLDSKLEKNGLRLLQGKIVLETDAGFALEESIKKWLRNRGL
;
A
#
# COMPACT_ATOMS: atom_id res chain seq x y z
N MET A 1 15.55 28.51 -0.30
CA MET A 1 14.89 27.75 0.77
C MET A 1 13.74 28.59 1.29
N ASP A 2 12.51 28.16 1.03
CA ASP A 2 11.31 28.96 1.25
C ASP A 2 10.84 28.84 2.71
N ARG A 3 10.94 29.92 3.48
CA ARG A 3 10.74 29.95 4.94
C ARG A 3 9.30 29.60 5.37
N GLY A 4 8.34 29.66 4.44
CA GLY A 4 6.95 29.25 4.68
C GLY A 4 6.76 27.74 4.85
N LYS A 5 7.59 26.90 4.21
CA LYS A 5 7.47 25.43 4.32
C LYS A 5 7.94 24.89 5.67
N LEU A 6 8.95 25.51 6.30
CA LEU A 6 9.44 25.08 7.61
C LEU A 6 8.43 25.29 8.75
N GLN A 7 7.56 26.32 8.67
CA GLN A 7 6.58 26.58 9.73
C GLN A 7 5.45 25.54 9.79
N VAL A 8 5.06 24.94 8.67
CA VAL A 8 4.01 23.89 8.61
C VAL A 8 4.51 22.56 9.17
N ILE A 9 5.82 22.32 9.08
CA ILE A 9 6.49 21.13 9.67
C ILE A 9 6.50 21.25 11.20
N ASN A 10 6.59 22.47 11.76
CA ASN A 10 6.82 22.68 13.19
C ASN A 10 5.56 22.54 14.08
N LYS A 11 4.35 22.55 13.51
CA LYS A 11 3.10 22.35 14.30
C LYS A 11 2.80 20.88 14.60
N TYR A 12 3.35 19.96 13.82
CA TYR A 12 3.32 18.52 14.09
C TYR A 12 4.60 17.93 13.52
N PRO A 13 5.55 17.43 14.34
CA PRO A 13 6.74 16.80 13.81
C PRO A 13 6.28 15.71 12.86
N VAL A 14 6.62 15.84 11.58
CA VAL A 14 6.30 14.83 10.56
C VAL A 14 7.23 13.66 10.87
N ARG A 15 6.84 12.85 11.85
CA ARG A 15 7.49 11.59 12.16
C ARG A 15 7.06 10.60 11.10
N LEU A 16 8.02 9.92 10.49
CA LEU A 16 7.73 8.71 9.73
C LEU A 16 7.21 7.67 10.73
N LEU A 17 5.87 7.60 10.89
CA LEU A 17 5.22 6.64 11.77
C LEU A 17 5.39 5.25 11.16
N ILE A 18 6.50 4.62 11.54
CA ILE A 18 6.91 3.29 11.08
C ILE A 18 6.56 2.28 12.19
N GLY A 19 6.04 1.13 11.78
CA GLY A 19 5.74 0.00 12.68
C GLY A 19 4.29 -0.06 13.16
N THR A 20 3.99 -1.08 13.97
CA THR A 20 2.63 -1.44 14.40
C THR A 20 2.15 -0.69 15.66
N GLY A 21 2.98 0.15 16.27
CA GLY A 21 2.66 0.85 17.52
C GLY A 21 1.80 2.10 17.36
N TYR A 22 1.40 2.45 16.14
CA TYR A 22 0.60 3.64 15.84
C TYR A 22 -0.74 3.25 15.23
N PRO A 23 -1.85 3.86 15.66
CA PRO A 23 -3.16 3.65 15.05
C PRO A 23 -3.14 3.97 13.55
N ILE A 24 -3.80 3.14 12.74
CA ILE A 24 -3.84 3.33 11.28
C ILE A 24 -4.33 4.72 10.86
N LEU A 25 -5.30 5.30 11.58
CA LEU A 25 -5.82 6.63 11.29
C LEU A 25 -4.77 7.74 11.46
N GLU A 26 -3.85 7.59 12.42
CA GLU A 26 -2.74 8.54 12.57
C GLU A 26 -1.75 8.44 11.40
N LYS A 27 -1.50 7.21 10.93
CA LYS A 27 -0.65 6.98 9.75
C LYS A 27 -1.27 7.54 8.47
N ILE A 28 -2.58 7.36 8.28
CA ILE A 28 -3.33 7.95 7.16
C ILE A 28 -3.21 9.48 7.19
N ARG A 29 -3.51 10.12 8.33
CA ARG A 29 -3.38 11.58 8.48
C ARG A 29 -1.96 12.08 8.22
N CYS A 30 -0.95 11.33 8.66
CA CYS A 30 0.44 11.64 8.41
C CYS A 30 0.79 11.55 6.90
N ALA A 31 0.34 10.49 6.23
CA ALA A 31 0.53 10.30 4.80
C ALA A 31 -0.17 11.40 3.97
N GLU A 32 -1.40 11.77 4.35
CA GLU A 32 -2.15 12.88 3.74
C GLU A 32 -1.42 14.22 3.92
N LYS A 33 -0.87 14.47 5.11
CA LYS A 33 -0.07 15.68 5.36
C LYS A 33 1.19 15.71 4.50
N LEU A 34 1.91 14.59 4.42
CA LEU A 34 3.09 14.46 3.54
C LEU A 34 2.72 14.68 2.07
N PHE A 35 1.61 14.09 1.61
CA PHE A 35 1.12 14.26 0.26
C PHE A 35 0.71 15.70 -0.03
N HIS A 36 0.06 16.38 0.91
CA HIS A 36 -0.30 17.79 0.77
C HIS A 36 0.94 18.70 0.63
N ILE A 37 1.98 18.44 1.43
CA ILE A 37 3.19 19.28 1.45
C ILE A 37 4.10 18.96 0.26
N TYR A 38 4.32 17.68 -0.04
CA TYR A 38 5.37 17.20 -0.95
C TYR A 38 4.85 16.45 -2.18
N GLY A 39 3.56 16.13 -2.27
CA GLY A 39 3.01 15.27 -3.32
C GLY A 39 3.38 15.75 -4.73
N ARG A 40 3.23 17.05 -5.01
CA ARG A 40 3.63 17.63 -6.29
C ARG A 40 5.13 17.47 -6.57
N GLU A 41 5.99 17.74 -5.57
CA GLU A 41 7.43 17.60 -5.74
C GLU A 41 7.81 16.14 -5.98
N LEU A 42 7.31 15.22 -5.16
CA LEU A 42 7.54 13.77 -5.25
C LEU A 42 7.09 13.20 -6.60
N SER A 43 5.91 13.60 -7.11
CA SER A 43 5.41 13.16 -8.41
C SER A 43 6.21 13.70 -9.60
N SER A 44 6.88 14.84 -9.44
CA SER A 44 7.72 15.47 -10.49
C SER A 44 9.21 15.16 -10.37
N ASP A 45 9.63 14.45 -9.31
CA ASP A 45 11.03 14.16 -9.06
C ASP A 45 11.55 13.12 -10.05
N LYS A 46 12.64 13.47 -10.75
CA LYS A 46 13.21 12.67 -11.85
C LYS A 46 13.74 11.31 -11.41
N ALA A 47 14.10 11.14 -10.14
CA ALA A 47 14.57 9.86 -9.60
C ALA A 47 13.41 8.98 -9.13
N ILE A 48 12.29 9.59 -8.72
CA ILE A 48 11.12 8.88 -8.17
C ILE A 48 10.11 8.50 -9.25
N GLN A 49 9.86 9.39 -10.24
CA GLN A 49 8.83 9.17 -11.26
C GLN A 49 9.01 7.82 -12.02
N PRO A 50 10.22 7.41 -12.46
CA PRO A 50 10.40 6.12 -13.13
C PRO A 50 10.11 4.92 -12.21
N LEU A 51 10.41 5.05 -10.91
CA LEU A 51 10.14 4.01 -9.92
C LEU A 51 8.63 3.88 -9.64
N GLN A 52 7.91 5.01 -9.58
CA GLN A 52 6.44 5.01 -9.46
C GLN A 52 5.79 4.28 -10.64
N GLU A 53 6.24 4.55 -11.85
CA GLU A 53 5.71 3.90 -13.05
C GLU A 53 6.05 2.41 -13.07
N THR A 54 7.29 2.06 -12.74
CA THR A 54 7.73 0.65 -12.62
C THR A 54 6.86 -0.11 -11.63
N TYR A 55 6.60 0.47 -10.46
CA TYR A 55 5.78 -0.17 -9.44
C TYR A 55 4.31 -0.28 -9.87
N ARG A 56 3.75 0.76 -10.50
CA ARG A 56 2.39 0.73 -11.06
C ARG A 56 2.22 -0.40 -12.08
N GLN A 57 3.19 -0.58 -12.97
CA GLN A 57 3.20 -1.66 -13.95
C GLN A 57 3.31 -3.03 -13.27
N ALA A 58 4.18 -3.17 -12.26
CA ALA A 58 4.34 -4.43 -11.54
C ALA A 58 3.06 -4.84 -10.79
N ILE A 59 2.38 -3.90 -10.12
CA ILE A 59 1.05 -4.10 -9.51
C ILE A 59 0.04 -4.55 -10.57
N GLN A 60 0.00 -3.88 -11.73
CA GLN A 60 -0.93 -4.24 -12.79
C GLN A 60 -0.70 -5.68 -13.28
N GLN A 61 0.56 -6.09 -13.45
CA GLN A 61 0.90 -7.42 -13.92
C GLN A 61 0.53 -8.51 -12.90
N SER A 62 0.77 -8.28 -11.61
CA SER A 62 0.36 -9.22 -10.57
C SER A 62 -1.16 -9.30 -10.45
N TRP A 63 -1.87 -8.18 -10.54
CA TRP A 63 -3.33 -8.13 -10.51
C TRP A 63 -3.96 -8.86 -11.69
N ILE A 64 -3.43 -8.69 -12.90
CA ILE A 64 -3.89 -9.43 -14.08
C ILE A 64 -3.74 -10.94 -13.84
N GLN A 65 -2.61 -11.38 -13.28
CA GLN A 65 -2.38 -12.79 -12.98
C GLN A 65 -3.31 -13.30 -11.87
N MET A 66 -3.46 -12.55 -10.76
CA MET A 66 -4.40 -12.86 -9.69
C MET A 66 -5.84 -12.99 -10.21
N LYS A 67 -6.26 -12.09 -11.11
CA LYS A 67 -7.59 -12.13 -11.72
C LYS A 67 -7.77 -13.36 -12.61
N ARG A 68 -6.78 -13.69 -13.45
CA ARG A 68 -6.81 -14.88 -14.33
C ARG A 68 -6.93 -16.18 -13.52
N MET A 69 -6.32 -16.22 -12.35
CA MET A 69 -6.36 -17.38 -11.45
C MET A 69 -7.61 -17.44 -10.56
N GLY A 70 -8.54 -16.48 -10.69
CA GLY A 70 -9.72 -16.41 -9.84
C GLY A 70 -9.45 -15.94 -8.40
N LEU A 71 -8.22 -15.57 -8.05
CA LEU A 71 -7.83 -15.18 -6.69
C LEU A 71 -8.60 -13.94 -6.22
N ILE A 72 -8.78 -12.96 -7.10
CA ILE A 72 -9.53 -11.74 -6.76
C ILE A 72 -11.00 -12.05 -6.40
N ALA A 73 -11.65 -12.93 -7.18
CA ALA A 73 -13.02 -13.33 -6.92
C ALA A 73 -13.12 -14.10 -5.59
N GLU A 74 -12.20 -15.04 -5.37
CA GLU A 74 -12.15 -15.87 -4.17
C GLU A 74 -11.90 -15.04 -2.89
N CYS A 75 -10.96 -14.09 -2.95
CA CYS A 75 -10.70 -13.19 -1.83
C CYS A 75 -11.86 -12.22 -1.57
N THR A 76 -12.56 -11.77 -2.61
CA THR A 76 -13.74 -10.90 -2.47
C THR A 76 -14.88 -11.65 -1.79
N ASP A 77 -15.16 -12.88 -2.24
CA ASP A 77 -16.17 -13.73 -1.62
C ASP A 77 -15.85 -14.00 -0.14
N CYS A 78 -14.62 -14.38 0.18
CA CYS A 78 -14.19 -14.58 1.57
C CYS A 78 -14.34 -13.31 2.42
N ALA A 79 -13.95 -12.14 1.89
CA ALA A 79 -14.08 -10.87 2.59
C ALA A 79 -15.53 -10.46 2.86
N VAL A 80 -16.44 -10.70 1.90
CA VAL A 80 -17.84 -10.25 1.98
C VAL A 80 -18.72 -11.24 2.72
N ASN A 81 -18.54 -12.53 2.45
CA ASN A 81 -19.46 -13.58 2.91
C ASN A 81 -18.94 -14.33 4.16
N ASP A 82 -17.63 -14.34 4.41
CA ASP A 82 -17.02 -15.07 5.53
C ASP A 82 -16.36 -14.14 6.57
N GLY A 83 -16.52 -12.82 6.45
CA GLY A 83 -15.88 -11.83 7.32
C GLY A 83 -14.36 -11.64 7.10
N GLY A 84 -13.80 -12.30 6.08
CA GLY A 84 -12.38 -12.24 5.74
C GLY A 84 -11.48 -13.13 6.61
N SER A 85 -10.51 -13.80 5.98
CA SER A 85 -9.54 -14.65 6.68
C SER A 85 -8.20 -13.93 6.90
N CYS A 86 -7.51 -13.60 5.82
CA CYS A 86 -6.21 -12.91 5.86
C CYS A 86 -6.32 -11.37 5.85
N CYS A 87 -7.49 -10.83 5.52
CA CYS A 87 -7.79 -9.40 5.47
C CYS A 87 -8.60 -8.93 6.70
N GLY A 88 -8.54 -9.66 7.82
CA GLY A 88 -9.18 -9.27 9.07
C GLY A 88 -8.47 -8.09 9.75
N ARG A 89 -9.12 -7.56 10.79
CA ARG A 89 -8.62 -6.48 11.64
C ARG A 89 -7.19 -6.74 12.16
N GLY A 90 -6.39 -5.68 12.22
CA GLY A 90 -5.00 -5.68 12.67
C GLY A 90 -3.97 -5.88 11.56
N ILE A 91 -4.38 -6.30 10.35
CA ILE A 91 -3.46 -6.36 9.21
C ILE A 91 -3.06 -4.94 8.74
N GLU A 92 -3.96 -3.97 8.90
CA GLU A 92 -3.75 -2.56 8.63
C GLU A 92 -2.60 -1.96 9.45
N ASP A 93 -2.30 -2.51 10.62
CA ASP A 93 -1.21 -2.02 11.48
C ASP A 93 0.17 -2.23 10.85
N ARG A 94 0.27 -3.11 9.84
CA ARG A 94 1.51 -3.33 9.08
C ARG A 94 1.77 -2.26 8.02
N PHE A 95 0.77 -1.47 7.67
CA PHE A 95 0.96 -0.37 6.73
C PHE A 95 1.71 0.74 7.45
N ASP A 96 2.73 1.29 6.81
CA ASP A 96 3.45 2.47 7.29
C ASP A 96 3.05 3.71 6.49
N VAL A 97 3.49 4.87 6.97
CA VAL A 97 3.20 6.16 6.34
C VAL A 97 3.71 6.25 4.90
N ILE A 98 4.83 5.60 4.57
CA ILE A 98 5.42 5.68 3.23
C ILE A 98 4.57 4.87 2.24
N LEU A 99 4.15 3.67 2.60
CA LEU A 99 3.27 2.85 1.78
C LEU A 99 1.92 3.54 1.53
N LEU A 100 1.36 4.20 2.54
CA LEU A 100 0.13 4.99 2.41
C LEU A 100 0.34 6.24 1.53
N LEU A 101 1.47 6.91 1.66
CA LEU A 101 1.85 8.03 0.79
C LEU A 101 1.98 7.60 -0.67
N ILE A 102 2.55 6.42 -0.94
CA ILE A 102 2.63 5.87 -2.30
C ILE A 102 1.24 5.68 -2.91
N ASN A 103 0.27 5.19 -2.14
CA ASN A 103 -1.11 5.06 -2.61
C ASN A 103 -1.71 6.43 -2.99
N LEU A 104 -1.50 7.47 -2.19
CA LEU A 104 -1.92 8.84 -2.51
C LEU A 104 -1.24 9.37 -3.78
N LEU A 105 0.08 9.15 -3.93
CA LEU A 105 0.83 9.50 -5.14
C LEU A 105 0.32 8.77 -6.39
N MET A 106 -0.25 7.58 -6.23
CA MET A 106 -0.89 6.84 -7.31
C MET A 106 -2.30 7.34 -7.67
N GLY A 107 -2.84 8.33 -6.95
CA GLY A 107 -4.17 8.89 -7.14
C GLY A 107 -5.27 8.17 -6.35
N CYS A 108 -4.92 7.35 -5.37
CA CYS A 108 -5.87 6.68 -4.49
C CYS A 108 -6.32 7.62 -3.36
N ASN A 109 -7.59 7.50 -2.94
CA ASN A 109 -8.09 8.12 -1.72
C ASN A 109 -8.03 7.10 -0.57
N LEU A 110 -7.48 7.49 0.58
CA LEU A 110 -7.46 6.63 1.76
C LEU A 110 -8.78 6.78 2.54
N PRO A 111 -9.39 5.68 3.01
CA PRO A 111 -10.66 5.74 3.74
C PRO A 111 -10.45 6.31 5.15
N SER A 112 -11.38 7.17 5.58
CA SER A 112 -11.38 7.79 6.92
C SER A 112 -11.91 6.87 8.03
N SER A 113 -12.57 5.77 7.65
CA SER A 113 -13.10 4.74 8.56
C SER A 113 -13.09 3.37 7.85
N PRO A 114 -12.99 2.26 8.59
CA PRO A 114 -13.19 0.94 8.02
C PRO A 114 -14.66 0.78 7.58
N ARG A 115 -14.92 -0.10 6.61
CA ARG A 115 -16.29 -0.46 6.22
C ARG A 115 -16.97 -1.33 7.29
N ASP A 116 -16.18 -2.22 7.88
CA ASP A 116 -16.61 -3.17 8.90
C ASP A 116 -15.54 -3.24 9.99
N GLU A 117 -15.95 -3.33 11.25
CA GLU A 117 -15.06 -3.31 12.41
C GLU A 117 -14.24 -4.60 12.56
N THR A 118 -14.63 -5.68 11.85
CA THR A 118 -13.94 -6.97 11.88
C THR A 118 -12.88 -7.11 10.78
N GLY A 119 -12.98 -6.29 9.73
CA GLY A 119 -12.09 -6.31 8.58
C GLY A 119 -10.93 -5.31 8.66
N CYS A 120 -9.96 -5.48 7.76
CA CYS A 120 -8.90 -4.51 7.51
C CYS A 120 -9.48 -3.14 7.14
N TRP A 121 -8.82 -2.07 7.59
CA TRP A 121 -9.19 -0.68 7.29
C TRP A 121 -9.35 -0.38 5.79
N PHE A 122 -8.62 -1.10 4.93
CA PHE A 122 -8.65 -0.92 3.48
C PHE A 122 -9.54 -1.91 2.73
N LEU A 123 -10.29 -2.74 3.46
CA LEU A 123 -11.19 -3.74 2.86
C LEU A 123 -12.53 -3.09 2.47
N GLY A 124 -12.87 -3.13 1.19
CA GLY A 124 -14.16 -2.69 0.64
C GLY A 124 -15.01 -3.85 0.14
N GLU A 125 -16.17 -3.54 -0.44
CA GLU A 125 -17.14 -4.56 -0.91
C GLU A 125 -16.62 -5.42 -2.07
N ARG A 126 -15.62 -4.92 -2.80
CA ARG A 126 -15.03 -5.58 -3.97
C ARG A 126 -13.56 -5.95 -3.74
N GLY A 127 -13.17 -6.10 -2.47
CA GLY A 127 -11.80 -6.35 -2.05
C GLY A 127 -11.06 -5.09 -1.62
N CYS A 128 -9.72 -5.18 -1.60
CA CYS A 128 -8.85 -4.10 -1.13
C CYS A 128 -9.02 -2.82 -1.96
N MET A 129 -9.20 -1.68 -1.30
CA MET A 129 -9.44 -0.38 -1.94
C MET A 129 -8.15 0.34 -2.38
N ILE A 130 -6.98 -0.16 -1.96
CA ILE A 130 -5.68 0.46 -2.23
C ILE A 130 -4.82 -0.42 -3.15
N PRO A 131 -4.13 0.16 -4.15
CA PRO A 131 -3.30 -0.59 -5.09
C PRO A 131 -1.98 -1.10 -4.48
N ALA A 132 -1.23 -0.22 -3.80
CA ALA A 132 0.04 -0.58 -3.18
C ALA A 132 -0.24 -1.22 -1.80
N ARG A 133 0.04 -2.52 -1.71
CA ARG A 133 -0.33 -3.37 -0.57
C ARG A 133 0.94 -3.79 0.19
N HIS A 134 0.81 -4.00 1.50
CA HIS A 134 1.91 -4.56 2.29
C HIS A 134 2.30 -5.95 1.75
N VAL A 135 3.59 -6.31 1.83
CA VAL A 135 4.13 -7.57 1.26
C VAL A 135 3.34 -8.82 1.69
N ILE A 136 2.85 -8.85 2.93
CA ILE A 136 2.04 -9.96 3.44
C ILE A 136 0.72 -10.13 2.66
N CYS A 137 0.11 -9.03 2.20
CA CYS A 137 -1.16 -9.05 1.47
C CYS A 137 -1.02 -9.61 0.05
N VAL A 138 0.20 -9.64 -0.48
CA VAL A 138 0.47 -10.14 -1.83
C VAL A 138 1.16 -11.49 -1.83
N ASN A 139 2.00 -11.78 -0.83
CA ASN A 139 2.76 -13.03 -0.73
C ASN A 139 2.08 -14.13 0.09
N TYR A 140 1.07 -13.82 0.91
CA TYR A 140 0.40 -14.83 1.72
C TYR A 140 -0.68 -15.58 0.91
N ILE A 141 -0.54 -16.91 0.84
CA ILE A 141 -1.55 -17.82 0.29
C ILE A 141 -2.23 -18.52 1.47
N CYS A 142 -3.52 -18.24 1.69
CA CYS A 142 -4.29 -18.92 2.73
C CYS A 142 -4.71 -20.33 2.27
N LYS A 143 -5.08 -21.19 3.22
CA LYS A 143 -5.53 -22.57 2.93
C LYS A 143 -6.67 -22.65 1.91
N ARG A 144 -7.59 -21.67 1.96
CA ARG A 144 -8.72 -21.56 1.03
C ARG A 144 -8.23 -21.37 -0.41
N LEU A 145 -7.22 -20.53 -0.62
CA LEU A 145 -6.58 -20.33 -1.92
C LEU A 145 -5.73 -21.55 -2.32
N ASP A 146 -4.91 -22.07 -1.41
CA ASP A 146 -4.02 -23.20 -1.68
C ASP A 146 -4.78 -24.44 -2.21
N SER A 147 -5.98 -24.69 -1.66
CA SER A 147 -6.85 -25.80 -2.11
C SER A 147 -7.44 -25.63 -3.52
N LYS A 148 -7.45 -24.41 -4.08
CA LYS A 148 -8.12 -24.06 -5.33
C LYS A 148 -7.17 -23.66 -6.46
N LEU A 149 -5.93 -23.28 -6.15
CA LEU A 149 -5.00 -22.74 -7.13
C LEU A 149 -4.17 -23.84 -7.82
N GLU A 150 -4.08 -23.76 -9.14
CA GLU A 150 -3.17 -24.62 -9.92
C GLU A 150 -1.70 -24.23 -9.64
N LYS A 151 -0.84 -25.23 -9.45
CA LYS A 151 0.60 -25.05 -9.15
C LYS A 151 1.33 -24.18 -10.17
N ASN A 152 1.05 -24.35 -11.47
CA ASN A 152 1.70 -23.54 -12.52
C ASN A 152 1.27 -22.07 -12.44
N GLY A 153 -0.03 -21.83 -12.24
CA GLY A 153 -0.57 -20.49 -12.02
C GLY A 153 0.08 -19.81 -10.81
N LEU A 154 0.21 -20.55 -9.70
CA LEU A 154 0.85 -20.04 -8.48
C LEU A 154 2.31 -19.65 -8.70
N ARG A 155 3.09 -20.48 -9.41
CA ARG A 155 4.49 -20.16 -9.74
C ARG A 155 4.60 -18.88 -10.58
N LEU A 156 3.72 -18.73 -11.57
CA LEU A 156 3.68 -17.52 -12.40
C LEU A 156 3.32 -16.28 -11.56
N LEU A 157 2.33 -16.41 -10.67
CA LEU A 157 1.94 -15.34 -9.76
C LEU A 157 3.07 -14.93 -8.81
N GLN A 158 3.75 -15.89 -8.19
CA GLN A 158 4.90 -15.62 -7.33
C GLN A 158 6.00 -14.85 -8.07
N GLY A 159 6.29 -15.22 -9.32
CA GLY A 159 7.22 -14.46 -10.16
C GLY A 159 6.79 -13.00 -10.37
N LYS A 160 5.48 -12.73 -10.52
CA LYS A 160 4.97 -11.35 -10.60
C LYS A 160 5.00 -10.62 -9.27
N ILE A 161 4.74 -11.31 -8.16
CA ILE A 161 4.78 -10.69 -6.83
C ILE A 161 6.21 -10.31 -6.43
N VAL A 162 7.22 -11.10 -6.83
CA VAL A 162 8.63 -10.70 -6.64
C VAL A 162 8.90 -9.35 -7.31
N LEU A 163 8.50 -9.21 -8.58
CA LEU A 163 8.63 -7.94 -9.31
C LEU A 163 7.85 -6.79 -8.66
N GLU A 164 6.63 -7.04 -8.17
CA GLU A 164 5.83 -6.05 -7.42
C GLU A 164 6.52 -5.62 -6.13
N THR A 165 7.04 -6.58 -5.37
CA THR A 165 7.67 -6.34 -4.07
C THR A 165 8.99 -5.59 -4.22
N ASP A 166 9.82 -5.99 -5.18
CA ASP A 166 11.11 -5.34 -5.47
C ASP A 166 10.91 -3.90 -5.96
N ALA A 167 9.93 -3.68 -6.85
CA ALA A 167 9.60 -2.35 -7.35
C ALA A 167 9.03 -1.45 -6.23
N GLY A 168 8.17 -2.00 -5.38
CA GLY A 168 7.64 -1.30 -4.21
C GLY A 168 8.74 -0.89 -3.25
N PHE A 169 9.64 -1.82 -2.89
CA PHE A 169 10.76 -1.55 -2.01
C PHE A 169 11.70 -0.46 -2.57
N ALA A 170 12.05 -0.54 -3.85
CA ALA A 170 12.89 0.46 -4.50
C ALA A 170 12.27 1.87 -4.45
N LEU A 171 10.95 1.97 -4.68
CA LEU A 171 10.22 3.23 -4.57
C LEU A 171 10.18 3.75 -3.13
N GLU A 172 9.86 2.89 -2.16
CA GLU A 172 9.82 3.26 -0.74
C GLU A 172 11.17 3.82 -0.28
N GLU A 173 12.27 3.14 -0.57
CA GLU A 173 13.61 3.57 -0.17
C GLU A 173 14.02 4.89 -0.84
N SER A 174 13.63 5.09 -2.10
CA SER A 174 13.86 6.35 -2.80
C SER A 174 13.09 7.52 -2.15
N ILE A 175 11.81 7.32 -1.81
CA ILE A 175 11.00 8.31 -1.10
C ILE A 175 11.55 8.58 0.30
N LYS A 176 11.90 7.54 1.06
CA LYS A 176 12.52 7.67 2.39
C LYS A 176 13.82 8.48 2.31
N LYS A 177 14.69 8.19 1.34
CA LYS A 177 15.92 8.97 1.12
C LYS A 177 15.62 10.43 0.76
N TRP A 178 14.62 10.67 -0.08
CA TRP A 178 14.21 12.00 -0.51
C TRP A 178 13.70 12.85 0.66
N LEU A 179 12.92 12.24 1.58
CA LEU A 179 12.41 12.88 2.79
C LEU A 179 13.54 13.16 3.79
N ARG A 180 14.47 12.21 4.00
CA ARG A 180 15.66 12.41 4.85
C ARG A 180 16.51 13.59 4.41
N ASN A 181 16.71 13.76 3.10
CA ASN A 181 17.44 14.90 2.55
C ASN A 181 16.74 16.26 2.79
N ARG A 182 15.50 16.26 3.28
CA ARG A 182 14.71 17.45 3.65
C ARG A 182 14.51 17.59 5.16
N GLY A 183 15.20 16.76 5.97
CA GLY A 183 15.17 16.83 7.42
C GLY A 183 14.00 16.09 8.08
N LEU A 184 13.46 15.06 7.41
CA LEU A 184 12.39 14.19 7.92
C LEU A 184 12.87 12.76 8.17
#